data_AF-A0A8T3D8G9-F1
#
_entry.id   AF-A0A8T3D8G9-F1
#
_cell.length_a   1.000
_cell.length_b   1.000
_cell.length_c   1.000
_cell.angle_alpha   90.00
_cell.angle_beta   90.00
_cell.angle_gamma   90.00
#
_symmetry.space_group_name_H-M   'P 1'
#
loop_
_entity.id
_entity.type
_entity.pdbx_description
1 polymer ?
#
loop_
_entity_poly.entity_id
_entity_poly.type
_entity_poly.pdbx_seq_one_letter_code
_entity_poly.pdbx_strand_id
1 'polypeptide(L)'
;MGASFGKKQKAYNLEQQSVKKGNHLNGSASAYADLQRDPLRHPHGDLPPVASYAAQPDYMEGDDDLIKPKKLLNPVKASKSHQDLHRELLMNHKRGVGIDSKPELQRVLEQRKREQMIKQRKEEDEARRKISPLEQELLKRHKKLEELEKEQEKPGEGEEAENAPEFIKVKENLRRTSALSAGEKEV
;
A
#
# COMPACT_ATOMS: atom_id res chain seq x y z
N MET A 1 6.61 -33.95 60.32
CA MET A 1 7.82 -33.68 59.50
C MET A 1 7.37 -33.05 58.20
N GLY A 2 7.67 -31.77 58.01
CA GLY A 2 7.22 -30.97 56.87
C GLY A 2 8.12 -31.14 55.66
N ALA A 3 7.53 -31.01 54.47
CA ALA A 3 8.26 -30.86 53.22
C ALA A 3 7.65 -29.68 52.44
N SER A 4 8.30 -28.53 52.54
CA SER A 4 8.04 -27.35 51.73
C SER A 4 9.01 -27.36 50.55
N PHE A 5 8.49 -27.42 49.32
CA PHE A 5 9.30 -27.17 48.13
C PHE A 5 8.78 -25.92 47.42
N GLY A 6 9.65 -24.91 47.43
CA GLY A 6 9.37 -23.55 47.00
C GLY A 6 9.16 -23.40 45.50
N LYS A 7 8.21 -22.53 45.16
CA LYS A 7 7.99 -22.01 43.81
C LYS A 7 9.19 -21.14 43.44
N LYS A 8 9.96 -21.52 42.41
CA LYS A 8 10.92 -20.61 41.77
C LYS A 8 10.15 -19.64 40.89
N GLN A 9 10.04 -18.39 41.31
CA GLN A 9 9.71 -17.29 40.41
C GLN A 9 10.90 -17.06 39.48
N LYS A 10 10.69 -17.22 38.18
CA LYS A 10 11.60 -16.70 37.15
C LYS A 10 11.01 -15.38 36.68
N ALA A 11 11.41 -14.29 37.31
CA ALA A 11 11.24 -12.96 36.74
C ALA A 11 12.26 -12.80 35.62
N TYR A 12 11.80 -12.53 34.40
CA TYR A 12 12.61 -11.92 33.35
C TYR A 12 11.88 -10.65 32.93
N ASN A 13 12.45 -9.52 33.33
CA ASN A 13 12.05 -8.17 32.96
C ASN A 13 13.28 -7.49 32.34
N LEU A 14 13.00 -6.54 31.44
CA LEU A 14 13.94 -5.64 30.75
C LEU A 14 14.75 -6.32 29.63
N GLU A 15 14.81 -5.79 28.40
CA GLU A 15 14.76 -4.39 28.00
C GLU A 15 14.49 -4.30 26.49
N GLN A 16 13.62 -3.38 26.09
CA GLN A 16 13.44 -3.01 24.69
C GLN A 16 14.70 -2.26 24.23
N GLN A 17 15.56 -2.90 23.44
CA GLN A 17 16.62 -2.18 22.74
C GLN A 17 16.09 -1.64 21.41
N SER A 18 15.72 -0.37 21.45
CA SER A 18 15.66 0.47 20.26
C SER A 18 17.09 0.83 19.84
N VAL A 19 17.50 0.43 18.63
CA VAL A 19 18.74 0.90 18.02
C VAL A 19 18.47 1.38 16.59
N LYS A 20 18.35 2.71 16.51
CA LYS A 20 19.03 3.62 15.58
C LYS A 20 19.00 3.26 14.09
N LYS A 21 18.30 4.12 13.34
CA LYS A 21 18.44 4.38 11.91
C LYS A 21 19.92 4.59 11.53
N GLY A 22 20.38 3.85 10.53
CA GLY A 22 21.61 4.13 9.80
C GLY A 22 21.35 3.99 8.30
N ASN A 23 21.19 5.12 7.62
CA ASN A 23 21.25 5.17 6.15
C ASN A 23 22.69 4.86 5.74
N HIS A 24 22.89 3.70 5.13
CA HIS A 24 24.12 3.38 4.40
C HIS A 24 23.77 3.31 2.92
N LEU A 25 23.98 4.42 2.23
CA LEU A 25 24.01 4.49 0.77
C LEU A 25 25.30 3.83 0.31
N ASN A 26 25.27 2.51 0.17
CA ASN A 26 26.37 1.76 -0.40
C ASN A 26 25.97 1.47 -1.84
N GLY A 27 26.37 2.35 -2.75
CA GLY A 27 26.27 2.11 -4.17
C GLY A 27 27.09 0.89 -4.54
N SER A 28 26.44 -0.27 -4.62
CA SER A 28 26.99 -1.39 -5.39
C SER A 28 26.81 -1.01 -6.85
N ALA A 29 27.84 -0.41 -7.44
CA ALA A 29 28.00 -0.37 -8.88
C ALA A 29 28.02 -1.82 -9.35
N SER A 30 26.87 -2.30 -9.84
CA SER A 30 26.76 -3.62 -10.45
C SER A 30 27.67 -3.65 -11.67
N ALA A 31 28.73 -4.45 -11.62
CA ALA A 31 29.64 -4.70 -12.73
C ALA A 31 28.91 -5.22 -14.00
N TYR A 32 27.64 -5.59 -13.86
CA TYR A 32 26.78 -6.06 -14.94
C TYR A 32 26.03 -4.95 -15.69
N ALA A 33 26.07 -3.69 -15.21
CA ALA A 33 25.38 -2.58 -15.87
C ALA A 33 26.12 -2.08 -17.13
N ASP A 34 27.44 -2.24 -17.20
CA ASP A 34 28.24 -1.77 -18.34
C ASP A 34 28.16 -2.68 -19.58
N LEU A 35 27.67 -3.92 -19.43
CA LEU A 35 27.50 -4.84 -20.55
C LEU A 35 26.23 -4.58 -21.39
N GLN A 36 25.39 -3.60 -21.01
CA GLN A 36 24.15 -3.26 -21.72
C GLN A 36 24.24 -1.98 -22.57
N ARG A 37 25.41 -1.34 -22.64
CA ARG A 37 25.62 -0.23 -23.59
C ARG A 37 25.99 -0.77 -24.96
N ASP A 38 24.96 -0.90 -25.79
CA ASP A 38 24.96 -1.15 -27.23
C ASP A 38 26.14 -0.45 -27.98
N PRO A 39 27.11 -1.20 -28.55
CA PRO A 39 28.23 -0.63 -29.31
C PRO A 39 27.90 0.03 -30.65
N LEU A 40 26.63 0.07 -31.09
CA LEU A 40 26.31 0.44 -32.49
C LEU A 40 25.97 1.92 -32.76
N ARG A 41 26.30 2.86 -31.86
CA ARG A 41 26.28 4.29 -32.20
C ARG A 41 27.69 4.82 -32.47
N HIS A 42 28.14 4.70 -33.71
CA HIS A 42 29.15 5.58 -34.29
C HIS A 42 28.49 6.52 -35.31
N PRO A 43 28.61 7.86 -35.15
CA PRO A 43 28.30 8.85 -36.17
C PRO A 43 29.55 9.16 -37.02
N HIS A 44 29.35 9.81 -38.18
CA HIS A 44 30.34 10.30 -39.16
C HIS A 44 30.68 9.32 -40.31
N GLY A 45 30.70 9.74 -41.57
CA GLY A 45 30.55 11.08 -42.13
C GLY A 45 30.44 11.02 -43.66
N ASP A 46 29.88 12.08 -44.22
CA ASP A 46 29.79 12.34 -45.65
C ASP A 46 31.18 12.29 -46.32
N LEU A 47 31.32 11.52 -47.39
CA LEU A 47 32.54 11.48 -48.21
C LEU A 47 32.29 12.22 -49.55
N PRO A 48 33.23 13.09 -50.00
CA PRO A 48 33.06 13.96 -51.17
C PRO A 48 33.41 13.28 -52.51
N PRO A 49 33.07 13.91 -53.65
CA PRO A 49 33.10 13.27 -54.97
C PRO A 49 34.38 13.63 -55.75
N VAL A 50 35.51 12.95 -55.53
CA VAL A 50 36.70 13.14 -56.40
C VAL A 50 37.49 11.85 -56.58
N ALA A 51 37.15 11.11 -57.63
CA ALA A 51 38.00 10.17 -58.36
C ALA A 51 37.26 9.85 -59.68
N SER A 52 37.07 10.80 -60.60
CA SER A 52 38.07 11.25 -61.59
C SER A 52 38.58 10.08 -62.47
N TYR A 53 37.96 9.98 -63.64
CA TYR A 53 38.49 9.46 -64.92
C TYR A 53 38.93 7.98 -64.97
N ALA A 54 37.97 7.07 -64.88
CA ALA A 54 38.05 5.82 -65.62
C ALA A 54 36.82 5.74 -66.50
N ALA A 55 37.00 5.63 -67.82
CA ALA A 55 35.89 5.34 -68.73
C ALA A 55 35.19 4.09 -68.19
N GLN A 56 33.95 4.27 -67.71
CA GLN A 56 33.08 3.18 -67.30
C GLN A 56 32.90 2.31 -68.54
N PRO A 57 33.34 1.04 -68.53
CA PRO A 57 33.01 0.16 -69.63
C PRO A 57 31.50 -0.01 -69.63
N ASP A 58 30.88 0.25 -70.79
CA ASP A 58 29.47 -0.03 -71.06
C ASP A 58 29.29 -1.55 -71.12
N TYR A 59 29.38 -2.19 -69.96
CA TYR A 59 28.89 -3.55 -69.78
C TYR A 59 27.41 -3.43 -69.49
N MET A 60 26.65 -3.51 -70.57
CA MET A 60 25.37 -4.22 -70.66
C MET A 60 24.71 -4.44 -69.30
N GLU A 61 23.75 -3.56 -69.01
CA GLU A 61 22.64 -3.78 -68.10
C GLU A 61 22.12 -5.22 -68.24
N GLY A 62 22.53 -6.10 -67.32
CA GLY A 62 22.30 -7.53 -67.43
C GLY A 62 22.84 -8.33 -66.25
N ASP A 63 22.91 -7.72 -65.06
CA ASP A 63 23.23 -8.40 -63.79
C ASP A 63 21.97 -9.01 -63.14
N ASP A 64 20.97 -9.36 -63.97
CA ASP A 64 19.72 -10.00 -63.54
C ASP A 64 19.84 -11.53 -63.40
N ASP A 65 20.95 -12.13 -63.85
CA ASP A 65 21.23 -13.57 -63.76
C ASP A 65 22.14 -13.98 -62.58
N LEU A 66 22.60 -13.02 -61.76
CA LEU A 66 23.34 -13.33 -60.53
C LEU A 66 22.35 -13.69 -59.41
N ILE A 67 22.42 -14.93 -58.92
CA ILE A 67 21.67 -15.39 -57.75
C ILE A 67 22.11 -14.59 -56.52
N LYS A 68 21.36 -13.54 -56.19
CA LYS A 68 21.58 -12.75 -54.97
C LYS A 68 21.27 -13.64 -53.77
N PRO A 69 22.18 -13.76 -52.78
CA PRO A 69 21.92 -14.57 -51.59
C PRO A 69 20.68 -14.05 -50.87
N LYS A 70 19.64 -14.88 -50.84
CA LYS A 70 18.37 -14.56 -50.18
C LYS A 70 18.60 -14.54 -48.68
N LYS A 71 18.29 -13.40 -48.03
CA LYS A 71 18.33 -13.29 -46.58
C LYS A 71 17.34 -14.29 -45.99
N LEU A 72 17.86 -15.35 -45.37
CA LEU A 72 17.05 -16.33 -44.68
C LEU A 72 16.42 -15.66 -43.45
N LEU A 73 15.14 -15.90 -43.25
CA LEU A 73 14.44 -15.40 -42.07
C LEU A 73 14.92 -16.20 -40.85
N ASN A 74 15.32 -15.49 -39.81
CA ASN A 74 15.73 -16.12 -38.55
C ASN A 74 14.54 -16.92 -37.99
N PRO A 75 14.65 -18.25 -37.80
CA PRO A 75 13.53 -19.09 -37.37
C PRO A 75 12.92 -18.66 -36.02
N VAL A 76 13.74 -18.12 -35.11
CA VAL A 76 13.31 -17.57 -33.81
C VAL A 76 12.48 -16.29 -33.99
N LYS A 77 12.82 -15.49 -35.00
CA LYS A 77 12.08 -14.27 -35.34
C LYS A 77 10.93 -14.54 -36.32
N ALA A 78 10.97 -15.60 -37.09
CA ALA A 78 9.87 -16.02 -37.96
C ALA A 78 8.70 -16.61 -37.16
N SER A 79 8.99 -17.30 -36.06
CA SER A 79 7.96 -17.87 -35.18
C SER A 79 7.37 -16.82 -34.24
N LYS A 80 6.13 -16.40 -34.55
CA LYS A 80 5.35 -15.47 -33.71
C LYS A 80 5.11 -16.04 -32.30
N SER A 81 4.78 -17.31 -32.20
CA SER A 81 4.55 -18.01 -30.93
C SER A 81 5.78 -17.93 -30.01
N HIS A 82 6.98 -18.15 -30.55
CA HIS A 82 8.21 -18.08 -29.75
C HIS A 82 8.49 -16.66 -29.24
N GLN A 83 8.29 -15.64 -30.09
CA GLN A 83 8.44 -14.25 -29.67
C GLN A 83 7.41 -13.84 -28.61
N ASP A 84 6.18 -14.34 -28.75
CA ASP A 84 5.10 -14.06 -27.82
C ASP A 84 5.38 -14.68 -26.45
N LEU A 85 5.86 -15.93 -26.42
CA LEU A 85 6.33 -16.57 -25.19
C LEU A 85 7.48 -15.78 -24.55
N HIS A 86 8.49 -15.37 -25.33
CA HIS A 86 9.60 -14.57 -24.80
C HIS A 86 9.13 -13.26 -24.16
N ARG A 87 8.20 -12.54 -24.82
CA ARG A 87 7.60 -11.33 -24.28
C ARG A 87 6.83 -11.62 -22.99
N GLU A 88 6.02 -12.67 -22.98
CA GLU A 88 5.22 -13.04 -21.81
C GLU A 88 6.10 -13.39 -20.60
N LEU A 89 7.14 -14.20 -20.81
CA LEU A 89 8.10 -14.55 -19.76
C LEU A 89 8.77 -13.32 -19.16
N LEU A 90 9.22 -12.37 -20.00
CA LEU A 90 9.79 -11.09 -19.53
C LEU A 90 8.75 -10.25 -18.77
N MET A 91 7.51 -10.19 -19.25
CA MET A 91 6.44 -9.44 -18.59
C MET A 91 6.07 -10.05 -17.24
N ASN A 92 6.01 -11.37 -17.14
CA ASN A 92 5.71 -12.10 -15.90
C ASN A 92 6.81 -11.89 -14.86
N HIS A 93 8.08 -11.98 -15.27
CA HIS A 93 9.22 -11.68 -14.41
C HIS A 93 9.20 -10.21 -13.93
N LYS A 94 8.97 -9.26 -14.85
CA LYS A 94 8.87 -7.82 -14.52
C LYS A 94 7.70 -7.51 -13.59
N ARG A 95 6.59 -8.24 -13.72
CA ARG A 95 5.39 -8.08 -12.88
C ARG A 95 5.49 -8.85 -11.56
N GLY A 96 6.58 -9.57 -11.30
CA GLY A 96 6.71 -10.43 -10.12
C GLY A 96 5.71 -11.58 -10.08
N VAL A 97 5.06 -11.87 -11.21
CA VAL A 97 4.20 -13.04 -11.43
C VAL A 97 5.10 -14.16 -11.96
N GLY A 98 6.18 -14.43 -11.23
CA GLY A 98 7.12 -15.50 -11.58
C GLY A 98 6.59 -16.85 -11.14
N ILE A 99 7.01 -17.89 -11.86
CA ILE A 99 7.07 -19.30 -11.40
C ILE A 99 8.00 -19.44 -10.17
N ASP A 100 8.63 -18.34 -9.75
CA ASP A 100 9.16 -18.15 -8.41
C ASP A 100 7.99 -18.08 -7.42
N SER A 101 7.37 -19.26 -7.20
CA SER A 101 6.85 -19.61 -5.88
C SER A 101 7.90 -19.14 -4.90
N LYS A 102 7.58 -18.10 -4.12
CA LYS A 102 8.49 -17.52 -3.12
C LYS A 102 9.32 -18.65 -2.48
N PRO A 103 10.63 -18.44 -2.22
CA PRO A 103 11.48 -19.51 -1.69
C PRO A 103 10.74 -20.19 -0.53
N GLU A 104 10.79 -21.51 -0.43
CA GLU A 104 9.88 -22.29 0.42
C GLU A 104 9.77 -21.74 1.84
N LEU A 105 10.89 -21.29 2.40
CA LEU A 105 10.95 -20.58 3.69
C LEU A 105 10.06 -19.33 3.74
N GLN A 106 10.10 -18.45 2.73
CA GLN A 106 9.26 -17.26 2.66
C GLN A 106 7.77 -17.63 2.55
N ARG A 107 7.41 -18.66 1.77
CA ARG A 107 6.02 -19.16 1.74
C ARG A 107 5.57 -19.64 3.11
N VAL A 108 6.40 -20.44 3.78
CA VAL A 108 6.11 -20.96 5.13
C VAL A 108 5.98 -19.82 6.15
N LEU A 109 6.85 -18.81 6.09
CA LEU A 109 6.78 -17.64 6.98
C LEU A 109 5.52 -16.81 6.74
N GLU A 110 5.15 -16.56 5.49
CA GLU A 110 3.92 -15.84 5.14
C GLU A 110 2.67 -16.63 5.49
N GLN A 111 2.68 -17.94 5.25
CA GLN A 111 1.61 -18.84 5.65
C GLN A 111 1.45 -18.85 7.16
N ARG A 112 2.54 -18.99 7.93
CA ARG A 112 2.53 -18.92 9.39
C ARG A 112 1.97 -17.59 9.89
N LYS A 113 2.37 -16.46 9.30
CA LYS A 113 1.82 -15.13 9.64
C LYS A 113 0.31 -15.07 9.37
N ARG A 114 -0.13 -15.58 8.21
CA ARG A 114 -1.55 -15.63 7.84
C ARG A 114 -2.34 -16.52 8.80
N GLU A 115 -1.85 -17.71 9.09
CA GLU A 115 -2.47 -18.66 10.01
C GLU A 115 -2.57 -18.09 11.43
N GLN A 116 -1.55 -17.38 11.90
CA GLN A 116 -1.60 -16.69 13.20
C GLN A 116 -2.69 -15.62 13.24
N MET A 117 -2.79 -14.77 12.21
CA MET A 117 -3.86 -13.76 12.14
C MET A 117 -5.25 -14.39 12.06
N ILE A 118 -5.41 -15.45 11.27
CA ILE A 118 -6.68 -16.18 11.17
C ILE A 118 -7.06 -16.80 12.51
N LYS A 119 -6.10 -17.40 13.22
CA LYS A 119 -6.33 -18.00 14.53
C LYS A 119 -6.75 -16.95 15.56
N GLN A 120 -6.07 -15.81 15.62
CA GLN A 120 -6.44 -14.69 16.49
C GLN A 120 -7.86 -14.19 16.20
N ARG A 121 -8.19 -13.96 14.93
CA ARG A 121 -9.52 -13.52 14.51
C ARG A 121 -10.60 -14.55 14.87
N LYS A 122 -10.31 -15.84 14.68
CA LYS A 122 -11.24 -16.93 15.01
C LYS A 122 -11.45 -17.05 16.52
N GLU A 123 -10.41 -16.88 17.33
CA GLU A 123 -10.52 -16.85 18.80
C GLU A 123 -11.32 -15.65 19.28
N GLU A 124 -11.15 -14.47 18.66
CA GLU A 124 -11.97 -13.29 18.95
C GLU A 124 -13.44 -13.53 18.55
N ASP A 125 -13.70 -14.08 17.36
CA ASP A 125 -15.05 -14.40 16.90
C ASP A 125 -15.70 -15.49 17.78
N GLU A 126 -14.95 -16.50 18.22
CA GLU A 126 -15.44 -17.51 19.17
C GLU A 126 -15.68 -16.92 20.56
N ALA A 127 -14.82 -16.02 21.05
CA ALA A 127 -15.05 -15.31 22.30
C ALA A 127 -16.32 -14.45 22.20
N ARG A 128 -16.49 -13.72 21.08
CA ARG A 128 -17.70 -12.94 20.77
C ARG A 128 -18.96 -13.81 20.68
N ARG A 129 -18.84 -15.02 20.12
CA ARG A 129 -19.95 -15.99 20.06
C ARG A 129 -20.24 -16.65 21.41
N LYS A 130 -19.23 -16.81 22.26
CA LYS A 130 -19.37 -17.30 23.64
C LYS A 130 -19.85 -16.23 24.61
N ILE A 131 -19.98 -14.96 24.18
CA ILE A 131 -20.64 -13.92 24.97
C ILE A 131 -22.04 -14.42 25.33
N SER A 132 -22.29 -14.54 26.64
CA SER A 132 -23.58 -14.96 27.20
C SER A 132 -24.70 -14.10 26.61
N PRO A 133 -25.90 -14.65 26.34
CA PRO A 133 -27.04 -13.85 25.87
C PRO A 133 -27.28 -12.57 26.68
N LEU A 134 -27.08 -12.64 28.01
CA LEU A 134 -27.16 -11.48 28.92
C LEU A 134 -26.10 -10.42 28.62
N GLU A 135 -24.87 -10.82 28.34
CA GLU A 135 -23.77 -9.89 28.10
C GLU A 135 -23.89 -9.21 26.73
N GLN A 136 -24.48 -9.90 25.74
CA GLN A 136 -24.91 -9.26 24.49
C GLN A 136 -25.97 -8.19 24.74
N GLU A 137 -26.91 -8.42 25.65
CA GLU A 137 -27.95 -7.46 26.00
C GLU A 137 -27.40 -6.26 26.79
N LEU A 138 -26.47 -6.49 27.72
CA LEU A 138 -25.75 -5.42 28.40
C LEU A 138 -24.97 -4.54 27.42
N LEU A 139 -24.28 -5.13 26.44
CA LEU A 139 -23.54 -4.39 25.42
C LEU A 139 -24.46 -3.55 24.52
N LYS A 140 -25.63 -4.08 24.14
CA LYS A 140 -26.67 -3.33 23.42
C LYS A 140 -27.19 -2.16 24.25
N ARG A 141 -27.45 -2.36 25.55
CA ARG A 141 -27.93 -1.32 26.45
C ARG A 141 -26.88 -0.22 26.64
N HIS A 142 -25.61 -0.58 26.80
CA HIS A 142 -24.52 0.38 26.89
C HIS A 142 -24.43 1.23 25.63
N LYS A 143 -24.45 0.61 24.44
CA LYS A 143 -24.40 1.34 23.17
C LYS A 143 -25.56 2.33 23.03
N LYS A 144 -26.77 1.93 23.43
CA LYS A 144 -27.95 2.80 23.41
C LYS A 144 -27.79 4.00 24.36
N LEU A 145 -27.20 3.81 25.53
CA LEU A 145 -26.93 4.90 26.47
C LEU A 145 -25.87 5.87 25.92
N GLU A 146 -24.80 5.35 25.33
CA GLU A 146 -23.75 6.17 24.69
C GLU A 146 -24.31 7.02 23.52
N GLU A 147 -25.21 6.46 22.71
CA GLU A 147 -25.91 7.21 21.66
C GLU A 147 -26.76 8.36 22.25
N LEU A 148 -27.50 8.11 23.34
CA LEU A 148 -28.32 9.12 24.02
C LEU A 148 -27.48 10.19 24.73
N GLU A 149 -26.35 9.81 25.31
CA GLU A 149 -25.39 10.73 25.93
C GLU A 149 -24.79 11.64 24.87
N LYS A 150 -24.38 11.08 23.73
CA LYS A 150 -23.85 11.85 22.59
C LYS A 150 -24.90 12.76 21.95
N GLU A 151 -26.17 12.37 21.96
CA GLU A 151 -27.28 13.23 21.53
C GLU A 151 -27.53 14.37 22.51
N GLN A 152 -27.42 14.14 23.83
CA GLN A 152 -27.47 15.18 24.85
C GLN A 152 -26.25 16.10 24.85
N GLU A 153 -25.06 15.58 24.53
CA GLU A 153 -23.82 16.36 24.44
C GLU A 153 -23.72 17.21 23.16
N LYS A 154 -24.59 17.02 22.16
CA LYS A 154 -24.71 17.99 21.08
C LYS A 154 -25.18 19.30 21.72
N PRO A 155 -24.39 20.39 21.66
CA PRO A 155 -24.73 21.63 22.34
C PRO A 155 -25.89 22.29 21.59
N GLY A 156 -27.10 21.87 21.90
CA GLY A 156 -28.32 22.62 21.69
C GLY A 156 -28.41 23.64 22.81
N GLU A 157 -27.56 24.67 22.79
CA GLU A 157 -27.63 25.81 23.73
C GLU A 157 -29.01 26.50 23.71
N GLY A 158 -29.84 26.23 22.69
CA GLY A 158 -31.25 26.63 22.62
C GLY A 158 -32.27 25.59 23.11
N GLU A 159 -31.95 24.29 23.09
CA GLU A 159 -32.89 23.22 23.44
C GLU A 159 -33.00 23.02 24.96
N GLU A 160 -31.93 23.22 25.73
CA GLU A 160 -32.00 23.17 27.20
C GLU A 160 -32.90 24.30 27.77
N ALA A 161 -32.87 25.48 27.14
CA ALA A 161 -33.76 26.59 27.49
C ALA A 161 -35.21 26.31 27.08
N GLU A 162 -35.44 25.65 25.94
CA GLU A 162 -36.78 25.23 25.49
C GLU A 162 -37.34 24.03 26.24
N ASN A 163 -36.51 23.15 26.81
CA ASN A 163 -36.94 21.99 27.58
C ASN A 163 -37.04 22.27 29.09
N ALA A 164 -36.65 23.48 29.53
CA ALA A 164 -36.84 23.92 30.90
C ALA A 164 -38.34 24.00 31.25
N PRO A 165 -38.75 23.62 32.48
CA PRO A 165 -40.11 23.80 32.95
C PRO A 165 -40.60 25.24 32.76
N GLU A 166 -41.87 25.39 32.38
CA GLU A 166 -42.46 26.69 32.00
C GLU A 166 -42.27 27.78 33.06
N PHE A 167 -42.33 27.41 34.35
CA PHE A 167 -42.13 28.35 35.45
C PHE A 167 -40.70 28.93 35.50
N ILE A 168 -39.68 28.17 35.08
CA ILE A 168 -38.30 28.66 35.00
C ILE A 168 -38.18 29.70 33.88
N LYS A 169 -38.80 29.43 32.72
CA LYS A 169 -38.87 30.37 31.59
C LYS A 169 -39.59 31.65 31.98
N VAL A 170 -40.75 31.55 32.63
CA VAL A 170 -41.53 32.71 33.10
C VAL A 170 -40.75 33.53 34.11
N LYS A 171 -40.07 32.89 35.08
CA LYS A 171 -39.24 33.57 36.07
C LYS A 171 -38.06 34.30 35.43
N GLU A 172 -37.40 33.69 34.45
CA GLU A 172 -36.30 34.32 33.73
C GLU A 172 -36.78 35.50 32.88
N ASN A 173 -37.89 35.35 32.14
CA ASN A 173 -38.48 36.42 31.35
C ASN A 173 -38.86 37.61 32.23
N LEU A 174 -39.44 37.36 33.40
CA LEU A 174 -39.77 38.41 34.37
C LEU A 174 -38.51 39.11 34.91
N ARG A 175 -37.41 38.36 35.12
CA ARG A 175 -36.11 38.93 35.50
C ARG A 175 -35.51 39.82 34.40
N ARG A 176 -35.65 39.40 33.13
CA ARG A 176 -35.16 40.15 31.96
C ARG A 176 -35.96 41.45 31.77
N THR A 177 -37.28 41.41 31.93
CA THR A 177 -38.13 42.61 31.81
C THR A 177 -37.97 43.56 33.00
N SER A 178 -37.77 43.05 34.23
CA SER A 178 -37.49 43.91 35.38
C SER A 178 -36.16 44.65 35.25
N ALA A 179 -35.15 44.02 34.65
CA ALA A 179 -33.85 44.66 34.42
C ALA A 179 -33.94 45.80 33.38
N LEU A 180 -34.74 45.65 32.34
CA LEU A 180 -34.99 46.72 31.36
C LEU A 180 -35.86 47.84 31.94
N SER A 181 -36.86 47.50 32.77
CA SER A 181 -37.72 48.48 33.44
C SER A 181 -37.00 49.27 34.54
N ALA A 182 -35.89 48.77 35.09
CA ALA A 182 -35.10 49.47 36.11
C ALA A 182 -34.21 50.58 35.53
N GLY A 183 -34.05 50.67 34.20
CA GLY A 183 -33.21 51.68 33.54
C GLY A 183 -33.91 52.99 33.16
N GLU A 184 -35.24 53.11 33.31
CA GLU A 184 -36.01 54.29 32.88
C GLU A 184 -36.49 55.19 34.04
N LYS A 185 -35.97 55.02 35.25
CA LYS A 185 -36.29 55.90 36.39
C LYS A 185 -35.09 56.67 36.90
N GLU A 186 -34.50 57.51 36.04
CA GLU A 186 -33.78 58.71 36.45
C GLU A 186 -34.05 59.83 35.43
N VAL A 187 -35.09 60.64 35.68
CA VAL A 187 -35.13 62.11 35.47
C VAL A 187 -36.16 62.69 36.44
#